data_AF-A0A8S1W9X5-F1
#
_entry.id   AF-A0A8S1W9X5-F1
#
_cell.length_a   1.000
_cell.length_b   1.000
_cell.length_c   1.000
_cell.angle_alpha   90.00
_cell.angle_beta   90.00
_cell.angle_gamma   90.00
#
_symmetry.space_group_name_H-M   'P 1'
#
loop_
_entity.id
_entity.type
_entity.pdbx_description
1 polymer ?
#
loop_
_entity_poly.entity_id
_entity_poly.type
_entity_poly.pdbx_seq_one_letter_code
_entity_poly.pdbx_strand_id
1 'polypeptide(L)'
;MHLLGMIPNLKYFIKILNQQQIQQYPKTLQFSVTYKGVNCQVTEGGKVVESTGSSSYYYCLCEQAIPKTGKILFAFQILSLTSSMFIGIGFRDIISKNNYQNGGVGYGSYMIRSDGCIYSHHNKDIYGKQLSFTYTTNDIIIMEVSIEHKYIKWTRQNNPLATVVIIQFKEQINTKILALIYMSLTLIELIMDFFQIL
;
A
#
# COMPACT_ATOMS: atom_id res chain seq x y z
N MET A 1 1.83 3.16 -27.03
CA MET A 1 0.37 2.93 -26.85
C MET A 1 -0.06 3.78 -25.67
N HIS A 2 -0.84 4.84 -25.88
CA HIS A 2 -1.19 5.83 -24.86
C HIS A 2 -2.27 5.29 -23.91
N LEU A 3 -1.88 4.89 -22.70
CA LEU A 3 -2.79 4.60 -21.58
C LEU A 3 -2.93 5.85 -20.68
N LEU A 4 -3.52 6.94 -21.22
CA LEU A 4 -3.91 8.12 -20.44
C LEU A 4 -5.40 8.42 -20.57
N GLY A 5 -6.21 7.37 -20.62
CA GLY A 5 -7.63 7.47 -20.27
C GLY A 5 -7.75 7.51 -18.76
N MET A 6 -7.54 8.67 -18.13
CA MET A 6 -7.84 8.85 -16.70
C MET A 6 -9.27 8.37 -16.43
N ILE A 7 -9.41 7.35 -15.59
CA ILE A 7 -10.68 6.76 -15.18
C ILE A 7 -11.57 7.89 -14.60
N PRO A 8 -12.82 8.08 -15.07
CA PRO A 8 -13.72 9.15 -14.61
C PRO A 8 -13.87 9.23 -13.09
N ASN A 9 -13.76 8.09 -12.39
CA ASN A 9 -13.84 8.01 -10.94
C ASN A 9 -12.63 8.62 -10.22
N LEU A 10 -11.45 8.63 -10.83
CA LEU A 10 -10.27 9.27 -10.26
C LEU A 10 -10.43 10.79 -10.20
N LYS A 11 -11.00 11.40 -11.26
CA LYS A 11 -11.27 12.85 -11.28
C LYS A 11 -12.23 13.27 -10.16
N TYR A 12 -13.24 12.44 -9.88
CA TYR A 12 -14.17 12.70 -8.78
C TYR A 12 -13.47 12.60 -7.41
N PHE A 13 -12.59 11.62 -7.24
CA PHE A 13 -11.80 11.48 -6.02
C PHE A 13 -10.83 12.64 -5.83
N ILE A 14 -10.09 13.02 -6.88
CA ILE A 14 -9.22 14.22 -6.88
C ILE A 14 -10.04 15.48 -6.53
N LYS A 15 -11.29 15.58 -6.97
CA LYS A 15 -12.17 16.70 -6.61
C LYS A 15 -12.52 16.70 -5.12
N ILE A 16 -12.85 15.55 -4.52
CA ILE A 16 -13.09 15.42 -3.07
C ILE A 16 -11.83 15.79 -2.29
N LEU A 17 -10.68 15.34 -2.77
CA LEU A 17 -9.38 15.65 -2.15
C LEU A 17 -9.10 17.14 -2.22
N ASN A 18 -9.24 17.79 -3.38
CA ASN A 18 -9.01 19.23 -3.50
C ASN A 18 -9.93 20.08 -2.60
N GLN A 19 -11.10 19.57 -2.21
CA GLN A 19 -11.99 20.25 -1.25
C GLN A 19 -11.46 20.22 0.19
N GLN A 20 -10.55 19.30 0.55
CA GLN A 20 -10.00 19.13 1.90
C GLN A 20 -8.70 19.94 2.14
N GLN A 21 -8.41 20.98 1.33
CA GLN A 21 -7.20 21.82 1.44
C GLN A 21 -5.89 21.04 1.46
N ILE A 22 -5.81 20.01 0.64
CA ILE A 22 -4.69 19.10 0.71
C ILE A 22 -3.49 19.64 -0.05
N GLN A 23 -2.33 19.73 0.60
CA GLN A 23 -1.08 20.07 -0.07
C GLN A 23 -0.55 18.86 -0.86
N GLN A 24 -0.18 19.09 -2.11
CA GLN A 24 0.55 18.09 -2.90
C GLN A 24 1.90 17.83 -2.24
N TYR A 25 2.24 16.56 -2.12
CA TYR A 25 3.53 16.18 -1.59
C TYR A 25 4.64 16.55 -2.60
N PRO A 26 5.74 17.16 -2.16
CA PRO A 26 6.72 17.78 -3.06
C PRO A 26 7.58 16.78 -3.84
N LYS A 27 7.44 15.47 -3.60
CA LYS A 27 8.25 14.42 -4.23
C LYS A 27 7.38 13.45 -5.01
N THR A 28 7.83 13.14 -6.22
CA THR A 28 7.24 12.10 -7.07
C THR A 28 7.33 10.74 -6.40
N LEU A 29 6.30 9.93 -6.63
CA LEU A 29 6.10 8.69 -5.91
C LEU A 29 6.21 7.52 -6.81
N GLN A 30 7.13 6.67 -6.40
CA GLN A 30 7.64 5.61 -7.21
C GLN A 30 7.96 4.46 -6.28
N PHE A 31 7.62 3.27 -6.73
CA PHE A 31 8.22 2.07 -6.22
C PHE A 31 9.73 2.12 -6.44
N SER A 32 10.45 1.67 -5.43
CA SER A 32 11.89 1.63 -5.47
C SER A 32 12.36 0.51 -6.38
N VAL A 33 13.27 0.84 -7.29
CA VAL A 33 14.04 -0.17 -8.03
C VAL A 33 15.08 -0.87 -7.14
N THR A 34 15.36 -0.33 -5.96
CA THR A 34 16.36 -0.82 -4.99
C THR A 34 15.72 -1.57 -3.81
N TYR A 35 14.64 -1.03 -3.23
CA TYR A 35 13.97 -1.60 -2.06
C TYR A 35 12.88 -2.58 -2.45
N LYS A 36 13.27 -3.66 -3.12
CA LYS A 36 12.36 -4.68 -3.62
C LYS A 36 12.98 -6.08 -3.55
N GLY A 37 12.13 -7.09 -3.51
CA GLY A 37 12.54 -8.47 -3.73
C GLY A 37 13.10 -8.69 -5.13
N VAL A 38 13.93 -9.71 -5.27
CA VAL A 38 14.61 -10.08 -6.53
C VAL A 38 13.63 -10.27 -7.70
N ASN A 39 12.45 -10.85 -7.43
CA ASN A 39 11.44 -11.13 -8.45
C ASN A 39 10.34 -10.06 -8.55
N CYS A 40 10.54 -8.88 -7.96
CA CYS A 40 9.68 -7.72 -8.25
C CYS A 40 10.30 -6.94 -9.41
N GLN A 41 9.53 -6.67 -10.45
CA GLN A 41 9.91 -5.77 -11.52
C GLN A 41 9.15 -4.45 -11.35
N VAL A 42 9.86 -3.33 -11.48
CA VAL A 42 9.28 -1.98 -11.39
C VAL A 42 9.41 -1.33 -12.76
N THR A 43 8.30 -0.87 -13.32
CA THR A 43 8.20 -0.28 -14.68
C THR A 43 7.45 1.04 -14.65
N GLU A 44 7.24 1.64 -15.83
CA GLU A 44 6.48 2.90 -16.00
C GLU A 44 6.97 4.05 -15.10
N GLY A 45 8.30 4.20 -15.02
CA GLY A 45 8.92 5.23 -14.19
C GLY A 45 8.62 5.07 -12.70
N GLY A 46 8.51 3.83 -12.21
CA GLY A 46 8.24 3.55 -10.80
C GLY A 46 6.77 3.41 -10.44
N LYS A 47 5.86 3.43 -11.42
CA LYS A 47 4.41 3.37 -11.19
C LYS A 47 3.81 1.98 -11.30
N VAL A 48 4.49 1.03 -11.92
CA VAL A 48 3.94 -0.32 -12.09
C VAL A 48 4.86 -1.32 -11.39
N VAL A 49 4.27 -2.27 -10.67
CA VAL A 49 5.02 -3.40 -10.09
C VAL A 49 4.40 -4.71 -10.54
N GLU A 50 5.27 -5.62 -10.96
CA GLU A 50 4.92 -6.98 -11.32
C GLU A 50 5.77 -7.98 -10.54
N SER A 51 5.21 -9.14 -10.21
CA SER A 51 5.98 -10.29 -9.73
C SER A 51 6.31 -11.23 -10.90
N THR A 52 7.59 -11.45 -11.18
CA THR A 52 8.08 -12.23 -12.34
C THR A 52 8.43 -13.70 -12.02
N GLY A 53 8.22 -14.16 -10.78
CA GLY A 53 8.57 -15.52 -10.33
C GLY A 53 7.37 -16.37 -9.86
N SER A 54 7.52 -17.69 -9.84
CA SER A 54 6.41 -18.66 -9.81
C SER A 54 5.85 -19.09 -8.44
N SER A 55 6.41 -18.68 -7.30
CA SER A 55 5.91 -19.23 -6.02
C SER A 55 6.23 -18.45 -4.74
N SER A 56 7.04 -17.41 -4.83
CA SER A 56 7.49 -16.67 -3.65
C SER A 56 6.84 -15.31 -3.62
N TYR A 57 6.46 -14.90 -2.42
CA TYR A 57 5.94 -13.58 -2.20
C TYR A 57 7.09 -12.61 -1.89
N TYR A 58 7.03 -11.40 -2.42
CA TYR A 58 8.11 -10.42 -2.28
C TYR A 58 7.58 -9.04 -1.92
N TYR A 59 8.33 -8.32 -1.10
CA TYR A 59 8.07 -6.91 -0.82
C TYR A 59 8.59 -6.02 -1.95
N CYS A 60 7.83 -4.98 -2.27
CA CYS A 60 8.28 -3.84 -3.06
C CYS A 60 7.85 -2.56 -2.33
N LEU A 61 8.81 -1.73 -1.94
CA LEU A 61 8.58 -0.53 -1.13
C LEU A 61 8.59 0.71 -2.02
N CYS A 62 7.82 1.72 -1.64
CA CYS A 62 7.95 3.06 -2.23
C CYS A 62 9.26 3.73 -1.76
N GLU A 63 9.84 4.62 -2.57
CA GLU A 63 11.05 5.37 -2.20
C GLU A 63 10.83 6.33 -1.02
N GLN A 64 9.60 6.84 -0.89
CA GLN A 64 9.30 7.95 0.00
C GLN A 64 8.80 7.49 1.37
N ALA A 65 9.50 7.95 2.41
CA ALA A 65 9.09 7.79 3.80
C ALA A 65 7.78 8.50 4.11
N ILE A 66 6.91 7.82 4.85
CA ILE A 66 5.68 8.38 5.38
C ILE A 66 6.03 9.46 6.42
N PRO A 67 5.49 10.68 6.30
CA PRO A 67 5.67 11.74 7.29
C PRO A 67 5.24 11.30 8.69
N LYS A 68 5.93 11.82 9.71
CA LYS A 68 5.59 11.53 11.11
C LYS A 68 4.33 12.27 11.59
N THR A 69 3.99 13.37 10.93
CA THR A 69 2.88 14.27 11.28
C THR A 69 1.84 14.31 10.17
N GLY A 70 0.59 14.57 10.53
CA GLY A 70 -0.53 14.62 9.59
C GLY A 70 -0.92 13.23 9.06
N LYS A 71 -1.53 13.23 7.88
CA LYS A 71 -1.93 11.99 7.20
C LYS A 71 -1.56 12.00 5.73
N ILE A 72 -1.35 10.81 5.19
CA ILE A 72 -0.98 10.58 3.79
C ILE A 72 -1.91 9.53 3.17
N LEU A 73 -2.21 9.71 1.89
CA LEU A 73 -3.11 8.84 1.13
C LEU A 73 -2.36 8.19 -0.03
N PHE A 74 -2.42 6.87 -0.13
CA PHE A 74 -1.94 6.10 -1.28
C PHE A 74 -3.14 5.55 -2.03
N ALA A 75 -3.09 5.55 -3.35
CA ALA A 75 -4.09 4.87 -4.17
C ALA A 75 -3.39 3.81 -5.04
N PHE A 76 -3.91 2.59 -4.98
CA PHE A 76 -3.40 1.43 -5.70
C PHE A 76 -4.49 0.90 -6.62
N GLN A 77 -4.21 0.80 -7.93
CA GLN A 77 -5.12 0.15 -8.86
C GLN A 77 -4.64 -1.27 -9.15
N ILE A 78 -5.52 -2.24 -8.95
CA ILE A 78 -5.19 -3.63 -9.18
C ILE A 78 -5.39 -3.92 -10.67
N LEU A 79 -4.31 -4.03 -11.44
CA LEU A 79 -4.43 -4.30 -12.88
C LEU A 79 -4.74 -5.77 -13.17
N SER A 80 -4.14 -6.68 -12.41
CA SER A 80 -4.37 -8.11 -12.54
C SER A 80 -4.02 -8.84 -11.26
N LEU A 81 -4.96 -9.57 -10.70
CA LEU A 81 -4.80 -10.41 -9.52
C LEU A 81 -5.03 -11.88 -9.88
N THR A 82 -3.95 -12.64 -10.01
CA THR A 82 -4.02 -14.09 -10.27
C THR A 82 -3.77 -14.94 -9.01
N SER A 83 -3.26 -14.32 -7.94
CA SER A 83 -3.01 -14.97 -6.65
C SER A 83 -3.26 -14.00 -5.48
N SER A 84 -2.67 -14.29 -4.33
CA SER A 84 -2.75 -13.43 -3.14
C SER A 84 -1.85 -12.21 -3.26
N MET A 85 -2.39 -11.06 -2.88
CA MET A 85 -1.68 -9.79 -2.87
C MET A 85 -1.98 -9.04 -1.59
N PHE A 86 -0.98 -8.31 -1.09
CA PHE A 86 -1.06 -7.57 0.14
C PHE A 86 -0.67 -6.11 -0.08
N ILE A 87 -1.40 -5.21 0.56
CA ILE A 87 -1.15 -3.77 0.51
C ILE A 87 -0.99 -3.25 1.93
N GLY A 88 -0.01 -2.38 2.17
CA GLY A 88 0.21 -1.86 3.51
C GLY A 88 1.39 -0.92 3.66
N ILE A 89 1.91 -0.88 4.89
CA ILE A 89 3.10 -0.12 5.25
C ILE A 89 4.11 -1.05 5.93
N GLY A 90 5.37 -0.65 5.96
CA GLY A 90 6.37 -1.37 6.72
C GLY A 90 7.63 -0.58 7.03
N PHE A 91 8.41 -1.16 7.93
CA PHE A 91 9.68 -0.63 8.38
C PHE A 91 10.76 -1.10 7.43
N ARG A 92 11.30 -0.18 6.63
CA ARG A 92 12.30 -0.47 5.60
C ARG A 92 13.44 -1.32 6.15
N ASP A 93 14.01 -0.89 7.28
CA ASP A 93 15.23 -1.47 7.84
C ASP A 93 15.00 -2.90 8.37
N ILE A 94 13.78 -3.21 8.84
CA ILE A 94 13.39 -4.56 9.27
C ILE A 94 13.17 -5.46 8.05
N ILE A 95 12.44 -4.97 7.05
CA ILE A 95 12.14 -5.74 5.84
C ILE A 95 13.42 -6.04 5.05
N SER A 96 14.32 -5.07 4.92
CA SER A 96 15.60 -5.27 4.25
C SER A 96 16.48 -6.28 4.97
N LYS A 97 16.48 -6.28 6.32
CA LYS A 97 17.22 -7.26 7.12
C LYS A 97 16.72 -8.70 6.89
N ASN A 98 15.45 -8.86 6.52
CA ASN A 98 14.83 -10.14 6.19
C ASN A 98 14.85 -10.44 4.68
N ASN A 99 15.74 -9.79 3.91
CA ASN A 99 15.87 -10.00 2.46
C ASN A 99 14.56 -9.87 1.67
N TYR A 100 13.66 -8.99 2.12
CA TYR A 100 12.35 -8.76 1.49
C TYR A 100 11.46 -10.01 1.40
N GLN A 101 11.67 -10.99 2.28
CA GLN A 101 10.79 -12.15 2.47
C GLN A 101 9.83 -11.91 3.66
N ASN A 102 8.58 -12.37 3.58
CA ASN A 102 7.67 -12.36 4.73
C ASN A 102 7.76 -13.69 5.48
N GLY A 103 7.85 -13.61 6.80
CA GLY A 103 7.74 -14.75 7.70
C GLY A 103 6.78 -14.51 8.87
N GLY A 104 5.89 -13.51 8.75
CA GLY A 104 4.78 -13.28 9.65
C GLY A 104 4.99 -12.19 10.69
N VAL A 105 4.50 -12.42 11.92
CA VAL A 105 4.60 -11.43 13.02
C VAL A 105 6.07 -11.12 13.29
N GLY A 106 6.42 -9.85 13.46
CA GLY A 106 7.81 -9.41 13.66
C GLY A 106 8.55 -9.04 12.37
N TYR A 107 7.99 -9.25 11.17
CA TYR A 107 8.69 -9.00 9.89
C TYR A 107 8.57 -7.56 9.37
N GLY A 108 8.17 -6.64 10.25
CA GLY A 108 8.20 -5.20 9.98
C GLY A 108 7.08 -4.67 9.10
N SER A 109 5.92 -5.33 9.00
CA SER A 109 4.84 -4.93 8.10
C SER A 109 3.46 -4.91 8.75
N TYR A 110 2.61 -3.99 8.29
CA TYR A 110 1.18 -3.95 8.55
C TYR A 110 0.45 -3.99 7.22
N MET A 111 -0.30 -5.05 6.96
CA MET A 111 -0.88 -5.30 5.65
C MET A 111 -2.27 -5.90 5.74
N ILE A 112 -3.02 -5.74 4.67
CA ILE A 112 -4.20 -6.53 4.37
C ILE A 112 -3.96 -7.33 3.10
N ARG A 113 -4.41 -8.59 3.06
CA ARG A 113 -4.39 -9.45 1.88
C ARG A 113 -5.68 -9.27 1.07
N SER A 114 -5.67 -9.62 -0.22
CA SER A 114 -6.80 -9.49 -1.15
C SER A 114 -8.08 -10.19 -0.72
N ASP A 115 -7.94 -11.27 0.05
CA ASP A 115 -9.08 -11.97 0.63
C ASP A 115 -9.60 -11.32 1.92
N GLY A 116 -8.90 -10.34 2.50
CA GLY A 116 -9.26 -9.61 3.71
C GLY A 116 -8.55 -10.04 4.99
N CYS A 117 -7.60 -10.98 4.92
CA CYS A 117 -6.75 -11.33 6.06
C CYS A 117 -5.81 -10.17 6.45
N ILE A 118 -5.78 -9.82 7.74
CA ILE A 118 -4.85 -8.82 8.29
C ILE A 118 -3.54 -9.46 8.73
N TYR A 119 -2.43 -8.75 8.51
CA TYR A 119 -1.11 -9.10 8.99
C TYR A 119 -0.52 -7.91 9.75
N SER A 120 -0.12 -8.15 11.00
CA SER A 120 0.41 -7.10 11.89
C SER A 120 1.80 -7.43 12.39
N HIS A 121 2.66 -6.42 12.42
CA HIS A 121 4.03 -6.54 12.90
C HIS A 121 4.10 -6.93 14.39
N HIS A 122 3.26 -6.33 15.24
CA HIS A 122 3.38 -6.43 16.70
C HIS A 122 2.18 -7.11 17.37
N ASN A 123 1.04 -7.20 16.70
CA ASN A 123 -0.19 -7.70 17.30
C ASN A 123 -0.53 -9.10 16.76
N LYS A 124 -0.17 -10.13 17.54
CA LYS A 124 -0.45 -11.54 17.22
C LYS A 124 -1.94 -11.85 17.18
N ASP A 125 -2.75 -11.17 18.00
CA ASP A 125 -4.17 -11.48 18.17
C ASP A 125 -5.01 -11.12 16.93
N ILE A 126 -4.51 -10.17 16.12
CA ILE A 126 -5.15 -9.79 14.84
C ILE A 126 -4.45 -10.39 13.62
N TYR A 127 -3.30 -11.03 13.80
CA TYR A 127 -2.55 -11.61 12.70
C TYR A 127 -3.30 -12.83 12.14
N GLY A 128 -3.54 -12.83 10.83
CA GLY A 128 -4.34 -13.84 10.14
C GLY A 128 -5.84 -13.69 10.34
N LYS A 129 -6.32 -12.63 11.02
CA LYS A 129 -7.75 -12.42 11.20
C LYS A 129 -8.38 -11.97 9.88
N GLN A 130 -9.42 -12.71 9.48
CA GLN A 130 -10.21 -12.45 8.28
C GLN A 130 -11.21 -11.31 8.52
N LEU A 131 -11.19 -10.29 7.68
CA LEU A 131 -12.21 -9.22 7.63
C LEU A 131 -13.08 -9.31 6.38
N SER A 132 -14.15 -8.54 6.33
CA SER A 132 -15.02 -8.43 5.15
C SER A 132 -14.42 -7.59 4.01
N PHE A 133 -13.28 -6.94 4.23
CA PHE A 133 -12.62 -6.12 3.22
C PHE A 133 -11.88 -7.00 2.22
N THR A 134 -12.50 -7.28 1.08
CA THR A 134 -11.87 -8.01 -0.03
C THR A 134 -11.66 -7.09 -1.22
N TYR A 135 -10.67 -7.40 -2.05
CA TYR A 135 -10.41 -6.67 -3.29
C TYR A 135 -9.87 -7.57 -4.39
N THR A 136 -10.13 -7.18 -5.64
CA THR A 136 -9.79 -7.95 -6.84
C THR A 136 -9.31 -7.04 -7.98
N THR A 137 -9.03 -7.63 -9.13
CA THR A 137 -8.71 -6.93 -10.38
C THR A 137 -9.71 -5.80 -10.66
N ASN A 138 -9.19 -4.66 -11.10
CA ASN A 138 -9.87 -3.37 -11.35
C ASN A 138 -10.33 -2.59 -10.12
N ASP A 139 -10.15 -3.11 -8.90
CA ASP A 139 -10.39 -2.29 -7.71
C ASP A 139 -9.33 -1.20 -7.55
N ILE A 140 -9.76 -0.06 -7.03
CA ILE A 140 -8.89 1.01 -6.54
C ILE A 140 -8.95 1.00 -5.02
N ILE A 141 -7.80 0.76 -4.40
CA ILE A 141 -7.63 0.72 -2.94
C ILE A 141 -6.94 1.99 -2.48
N ILE A 142 -7.65 2.77 -1.68
CA ILE A 142 -7.13 3.96 -1.03
C ILE A 142 -6.67 3.56 0.37
N MET A 143 -5.40 3.80 0.66
CA MET A 143 -4.78 3.59 1.97
C MET A 143 -4.44 4.93 2.60
N GLU A 144 -5.13 5.29 3.67
CA GLU A 144 -4.83 6.44 4.52
C GLU A 144 -3.92 5.99 5.67
N VAL A 145 -2.84 6.73 5.91
CA VAL A 145 -1.90 6.45 7.01
C VAL A 145 -1.70 7.72 7.81
N SER A 146 -1.85 7.64 9.14
CA SER A 146 -1.44 8.69 10.06
C SER A 146 -0.52 8.10 11.12
N ILE A 147 0.73 8.55 11.12
CA ILE A 147 1.74 8.13 12.11
C ILE A 147 1.45 8.75 13.48
N GLU A 148 1.06 10.01 13.49
CA GLU A 148 0.66 10.77 14.67
C GLU A 148 -0.54 10.14 15.39
N HIS A 149 -1.61 9.85 14.66
CA HIS A 149 -2.83 9.22 15.20
C HIS A 149 -2.76 7.68 15.22
N LYS A 150 -1.60 7.14 14.85
CA LYS A 150 -1.26 5.73 14.88
C LYS A 150 -2.21 4.78 14.18
N TYR A 151 -2.66 5.11 12.96
CA TYR A 151 -3.58 4.24 12.22
C TYR A 151 -3.24 4.04 10.74
N ILE A 152 -3.75 2.93 10.21
CA ILE A 152 -3.85 2.67 8.77
C ILE A 152 -5.30 2.38 8.46
N LYS A 153 -5.83 3.02 7.43
CA LYS A 153 -7.19 2.85 6.94
C LYS A 153 -7.18 2.46 5.48
N TRP A 154 -7.82 1.33 5.14
CA TRP A 154 -8.07 0.95 3.75
C TRP A 154 -9.51 1.27 3.36
N THR A 155 -9.71 1.71 2.12
CA THR A 155 -11.02 2.01 1.54
C THR A 155 -11.03 1.58 0.08
N ARG A 156 -12.05 0.85 -0.34
CA ARG A 156 -12.25 0.47 -1.74
C ARG A 156 -13.16 1.49 -2.40
N GLN A 157 -12.67 2.18 -3.43
CA GLN A 157 -13.40 3.28 -4.06
C GLN A 157 -14.66 2.84 -4.81
N ASN A 158 -14.63 1.69 -5.46
CA ASN A 158 -15.71 1.21 -6.32
C ASN A 158 -16.85 0.52 -5.55
N ASN A 159 -16.84 0.53 -4.21
CA ASN A 159 -17.90 -0.08 -3.40
C ASN A 159 -18.52 0.94 -2.41
N PRO A 160 -19.83 1.21 -2.51
CA PRO A 160 -20.53 2.18 -1.65
C PRO A 160 -20.61 1.75 -0.18
N LEU A 161 -20.45 0.46 0.13
CA LEU A 161 -20.32 -0.07 1.49
C LEU A 161 -18.85 -0.07 1.90
N ALA A 162 -18.22 1.11 1.86
CA ALA A 162 -16.81 1.34 2.14
C ALA A 162 -16.40 0.57 3.40
N THR A 163 -15.81 -0.61 3.20
CA THR A 163 -15.33 -1.40 4.33
C THR A 163 -14.07 -0.70 4.79
N VAL A 164 -14.10 -0.22 6.02
CA VAL A 164 -12.99 0.51 6.62
C VAL A 164 -12.31 -0.44 7.58
N VAL A 165 -11.06 -0.74 7.30
CA VAL A 165 -10.21 -1.49 8.22
C VAL A 165 -9.29 -0.50 8.89
N ILE A 166 -9.35 -0.38 10.21
CA ILE A 166 -8.44 0.47 10.99
C ILE A 166 -7.56 -0.43 11.85
N ILE A 167 -6.25 -0.34 11.66
CA ILE A 167 -5.28 -0.96 12.56
C ILE A 167 -4.58 0.15 13.33
N GLN A 168 -4.62 0.07 14.66
CA GLN A 168 -3.78 0.90 15.50
C GLN A 168 -2.43 0.23 15.77
N PHE A 169 -1.34 0.99 15.67
CA PHE A 169 -0.01 0.50 16.05
C PHE A 169 0.47 1.09 17.38
N LYS A 170 1.11 0.27 18.23
CA LYS A 170 1.44 0.64 19.61
C LYS A 170 2.80 1.35 19.76
N GLU A 171 3.73 1.13 18.84
CA GLU A 171 5.13 1.60 19.02
C GLU A 171 5.32 3.10 18.82
N GLN A 172 6.29 3.67 19.55
CA GLN A 172 6.89 4.96 19.17
C GLN A 172 7.78 4.73 17.95
N ILE A 173 7.37 5.28 16.82
CA ILE A 173 8.06 5.06 15.55
C ILE A 173 9.21 6.06 15.42
N ASN A 174 10.39 5.62 15.84
CA ASN A 174 11.63 6.35 15.61
C ASN A 174 12.25 6.04 14.24
N THR A 175 11.83 4.95 13.61
CA THR A 175 12.35 4.43 12.32
C THR A 175 11.55 4.94 11.12
N LYS A 176 12.13 4.83 9.91
CA LYS A 176 11.46 5.21 8.67
C LYS A 176 10.46 4.14 8.24
N ILE A 177 9.20 4.55 8.07
CA ILE A 177 8.12 3.73 7.52
C ILE A 177 7.92 4.11 6.06
N LEU A 178 7.76 3.10 5.20
CA LEU A 178 7.42 3.24 3.79
C LEU A 178 6.07 2.55 3.54
N ALA A 179 5.30 3.08 2.58
CA ALA A 179 4.27 2.26 1.97
C ALA A 179 4.90 1.14 1.16
N LEU A 180 4.21 0.01 1.11
CA LEU A 180 4.69 -1.18 0.46
C LEU A 180 3.55 -1.98 -0.14
N ILE A 181 3.94 -2.83 -1.08
CA ILE A 181 3.12 -3.93 -1.55
C ILE A 181 3.91 -5.22 -1.31
N TYR A 182 3.20 -6.27 -0.91
CA TYR A 182 3.73 -7.63 -0.82
C TYR A 182 2.92 -8.55 -1.73
N MET A 183 3.55 -9.13 -2.76
CA MET A 183 2.81 -9.85 -3.81
C MET A 183 3.38 -11.23 -4.07
N SER A 184 2.51 -12.19 -4.38
CA SER A 184 2.84 -13.35 -5.20
C SER A 184 2.11 -13.22 -6.54
N LEU A 185 2.82 -13.31 -7.67
CA LEU A 185 2.25 -13.41 -9.03
C LEU A 185 1.07 -12.42 -9.28
N THR A 186 1.36 -11.14 -9.50
CA THR A 186 0.34 -10.09 -9.65
C THR A 186 0.96 -8.90 -10.38
N LEU A 187 0.16 -8.17 -11.17
CA LEU A 187 0.52 -6.91 -11.81
C LEU A 187 -0.33 -5.78 -11.21
N ILE A 188 0.32 -4.70 -10.79
CA ILE A 188 -0.33 -3.52 -10.20
C ILE A 188 0.15 -2.28 -10.91
N GLU A 189 -0.79 -1.37 -11.16
CA GLU A 189 -0.48 0.01 -11.49
C GLU A 189 -0.82 0.90 -10.32
N LEU A 190 0.11 1.79 -10.08
CA LEU A 190 0.01 2.84 -9.11
C LEU A 190 -0.56 4.06 -9.79
N ILE A 191 -1.85 4.28 -9.58
CA ILE A 191 -2.39 5.62 -9.70
C ILE A 191 -2.15 6.30 -8.34
N MET A 192 -0.91 6.67 -8.03
CA MET A 192 -0.59 7.43 -6.82
C MET A 192 -0.64 8.92 -7.11
N ASP A 193 -1.63 9.57 -6.50
CA ASP A 193 -1.56 11.00 -6.20
C ASP A 193 -1.45 11.17 -4.68
N PHE A 194 -0.43 11.89 -4.23
CA PHE A 194 -0.31 12.21 -2.82
C PHE A 194 -1.10 13.44 -2.44
N PHE A 195 -1.70 13.29 -1.28
CA PHE A 195 -2.43 14.33 -0.63
C PHE A 195 -1.98 14.37 0.84
N GLN A 196 -1.18 15.37 1.22
CA GLN A 196 -0.83 15.63 2.62
C GLN A 196 -1.84 16.60 3.24
N ILE A 197 -2.70 16.07 4.09
CA ILE A 197 -3.59 16.91 4.90
C ILE A 197 -2.80 17.30 6.14
N LEU A 198 -2.52 18.61 6.26
CA LEU A 198 -1.91 19.23 7.44
C LEU A 198 -2.90 19.28 8.60
#